data_AF-A0A660RT10-F1
#
_entry.id   AF-A0A660RT10-F1
#
_cell.length_a   1.000
_cell.length_b   1.000
_cell.length_c   1.000
_cell.angle_alpha   90.00
_cell.angle_beta   90.00
_cell.angle_gamma   90.00
#
_symmetry.space_group_name_H-M   'P 1'
#
loop_
_entity.id
_entity.type
_entity.pdbx_description
1 polymer ?
#
loop_
_entity_poly.entity_id
_entity_poly.type
_entity_poly.pdbx_seq_one_letter_code
_entity_poly.pdbx_strand_id
1 'polypeptide(L)' 'LAQHTIDTLAMLQEKTAGNLVEDEKGLLEHILYDLRMRYVKAMS' A
#
# COMPACT_ATOMS: atom_id res chain seq x y z
N LEU A 1 -6.68 -3.79 13.10
CA LEU A 1 -5.27 -3.35 12.98
C LEU A 1 -4.77 -3.33 11.54
N ALA A 2 -4.94 -4.40 10.76
CA ALA A 2 -4.42 -4.48 9.39
C ALA A 2 -4.92 -3.38 8.43
N GLN A 3 -6.20 -2.99 8.50
CA GLN A 3 -6.73 -1.85 7.74
C GLN A 3 -5.99 -0.54 8.05
N HIS A 4 -5.78 -0.25 9.33
CA HIS A 4 -5.04 0.93 9.76
C HIS A 4 -3.61 0.96 9.22
N THR A 5 -2.96 -0.21 9.15
CA THR A 5 -1.62 -0.35 8.54
C THR A 5 -1.65 -0.07 7.04
N ILE A 6 -2.65 -0.59 6.32
CA ILE A 6 -2.83 -0.35 4.88
C ILE A 6 -3.08 1.14 4.61
N ASP A 7 -3.96 1.77 5.39
CA ASP A 7 -4.28 3.20 5.24
C ASP A 7 -3.07 4.09 5.55
N THR A 8 -2.27 3.72 6.55
CA THR A 8 -1.02 4.43 6.87
C THR A 8 -0.02 4.33 5.72
N LEU A 9 0.16 3.13 5.14
CA LEU A 9 1.04 2.92 4.00
C LEU A 9 0.56 3.64 2.73
N ALA A 10 -0.75 3.70 2.50
CA ALA A 10 -1.33 4.46 1.41
C ALA A 10 -1.12 5.98 1.57
N MET A 11 -1.29 6.51 2.79
CA MET A 11 -0.98 7.91 3.10
C MET A 11 0.50 8.23 2.87
N LEU A 12 1.40 7.30 3.22
CA LEU A 12 2.83 7.46 2.97
C LEU A 12 3.12 7.45 1.47
N GLN A 13 2.56 6.52 0.70
CA GLN A 13 2.66 6.49 -0.77
C GLN A 13 2.26 7.83 -1.37
N GLU A 14 1.10 8.39 -0.99
CA GLU A 14 0.64 9.68 -1.52
C GLU A 14 1.61 10.83 -1.20
N LYS A 15 2.15 10.84 0.02
CA LYS A 15 3.12 11.86 0.46
C LYS A 15 4.48 11.69 -0.21
N THR A 16 4.87 10.48 -0.58
CA THR A 16 6.16 10.17 -1.23
C THR A 16 6.06 10.07 -2.74
N ALA A 17 4.88 10.12 -3.35
CA ALA A 17 4.67 9.91 -4.79
C ALA A 17 5.52 10.82 -5.70
N GLY A 18 5.87 12.03 -5.26
CA GLY A 18 6.75 12.95 -6.00
C GLY A 18 8.25 12.76 -5.76
N ASN A 19 8.64 11.90 -4.81
CA ASN A 19 10.02 11.61 -4.43
C ASN A 19 10.44 10.17 -4.77
N LEU A 20 9.51 9.33 -5.23
CA LEU A 20 9.75 7.93 -5.57
C LEU A 20 10.23 7.81 -7.02
N VAL A 21 11.24 6.98 -7.22
CA VAL A 21 11.66 6.55 -8.56
C VAL A 21 10.63 5.54 -9.11
N GLU A 22 10.47 5.41 -10.43
CA GLU A 22 9.43 4.56 -11.05
C GLU A 22 9.38 3.12 -10.49
N ASP A 23 10.53 2.51 -10.26
CA ASP A 23 10.65 1.16 -9.69
C ASP A 23 10.11 1.07 -8.25
N GLU A 24 10.39 2.07 -7.42
CA GLU A 24 9.93 2.11 -6.03
C GLU A 24 8.41 2.33 -5.95
N LYS A 25 7.87 3.13 -6.87
CA LYS A 25 6.43 3.35 -6.98
C LYS A 25 5.71 2.05 -7.34
N GLY A 26 6.20 1.32 -8.33
CA GLY A 26 5.63 0.04 -8.74
C GLY A 26 5.70 -1.01 -7.62
N LEU A 27 6.82 -1.09 -6.90
CA LEU A 27 6.98 -1.98 -5.76
C LEU A 27 5.98 -1.66 -4.64
N LEU A 28 5.83 -0.38 -4.30
CA LEU A 28 4.94 0.07 -3.22
C LEU A 28 3.47 -0.15 -3.57
N GLU A 29 3.08 0.10 -4.83
CA GLU A 29 1.74 -0.21 -5.35
C GLU A 29 1.44 -1.70 -5.28
N HIS A 30 2.41 -2.55 -5.66
CA HIS A 30 2.25 -3.99 -5.62
C HIS A 30 2.06 -4.51 -4.19
N ILE A 31 2.87 -4.04 -3.23
CA ILE A 31 2.76 -4.41 -1.81
C ILE A 31 1.41 -3.97 -1.23
N LEU A 32 0.97 -2.75 -1.51
CA LEU A 32 -0.32 -2.24 -1.05
C LEU A 32 -1.50 -3.03 -1.62
N TYR A 33 -1.42 -3.39 -2.90
CA TYR A 33 -2.43 -4.21 -3.56
C TYR A 33 -2.53 -5.59 -2.91
N ASP A 34 -1.39 -6.26 -2.70
CA ASP A 34 -1.32 -7.56 -2.04
C ASP A 34 -1.86 -7.53 -0.61
N LEU A 35 -1.49 -6.51 0.17
CA LEU A 35 -2.00 -6.33 1.53
C LEU A 35 -3.51 -6.11 1.54
N ARG A 36 -4.05 -5.29 0.62
CA ARG A 36 -5.49 -5.09 0.46
C ARG A 36 -6.22 -6.38 0.10
N MET A 37 -5.72 -7.13 -0.87
CA MET A 37 -6.27 -8.43 -1.28
C MET A 37 -6.31 -9.43 -0.12
N ARG A 38 -5.19 -9.56 0.62
CA ARG A 38 -5.11 -10.43 1.80
C ARG A 38 -6.05 -9.99 2.91
N TYR A 39 -6.18 -8.68 3.14
CA TYR A 39 -7.12 -8.13 4.12
C TYR A 39 -8.57 -8.43 3.76
N VAL A 40 -8.97 -8.20 2.50
CA VAL A 40 -10.33 -8.52 2.01
C VAL A 40 -10.61 -10.02 2.16
N LYS A 41 -9.66 -10.87 1.77
CA LYS A 41 -9.78 -12.34 1.91
C LYS A 41 -9.83 -12.82 3.36
N ALA A 42 -9.22 -12.08 4.30
CA ALA A 42 -9.28 -12.40 5.72
C ALA A 42 -10.56 -11.88 6.40
N MET A 43 -11.24 -10.90 5.79
CA MET A 43 -12.53 -10.39 6.25
C MET A 43 -13.74 -11.12 5.65
N SER A 44 -13.53 -11.89 4.58
CA SER A 44 -14.55 -12.73 3.91
C SER A 44 -14.73 -14.08 4.56
#